data_AF-A0A1H2SAG6-F1
#
_entry.id   AF-A0A1H2SAG6-F1
#
_cell.length_a   1.000
_cell.length_b   1.000
_cell.length_c   1.000
_cell.angle_alpha   90.00
_cell.angle_beta   90.00
_cell.angle_gamma   90.00
#
_symmetry.space_group_name_H-M   'P 1'
#
loop_
_entity.id
_entity.type
_entity.pdbx_description
1 polymer ?
#
loop_
_entity_poly.entity_id
_entity_poly.type
_entity_poly.pdbx_seq_one_letter_code
_entity_poly.pdbx_strand_id
1 'polypeptide(L)'
;MRTVGLIVEYNPFHNGHHYHLQQSLKITESDAVIAVMSGHFLQRGEPALLNKWTRTEMALRGGCDVVIELPVAYSTQAAEWFGYGAVALLEATGVVDALCFGSEAGEIDPLRRVARTLAHEPAAFSALMADCLRTGASYPAAYSEAVRLYMEAEGDAEAAAFPLAQPNNTLGLHYLLALERLGSAIEPFSLKREKAGYSQTTITDAQIASATAIRKLTLEAVSPEGAAPYVPRSTLELLLRDHAIGRGRGGWEQYRSQLFHKLVSESAATLGSYHEMTEGLEYRLKKTLPALDALAFEPLLDKLKTKRYTRTKLQRALLSVLLGHSKELLSPERLRTGIQYIRILGYSPRGQELLKRMRKTAKLPILNSAARSQQDAPYLELDVQATSVYALGWPDASPHDLFRDYYERPITI
;
A
#
# COMPACT_ATOMS: atom_id res chain seq x y z
N MET A 1 21.03 8.39 -17.29
CA MET A 1 20.23 7.27 -16.78
C MET A 1 19.00 7.84 -16.10
N ARG A 2 17.89 7.85 -16.84
CA ARG A 2 16.57 8.31 -16.37
C ARG A 2 15.88 7.18 -15.61
N THR A 3 15.23 7.51 -14.49
CA THR A 3 14.67 6.53 -13.57
C THR A 3 13.19 6.77 -13.34
N VAL A 4 12.39 5.72 -13.51
CA VAL A 4 10.97 5.74 -13.15
C VAL A 4 10.75 5.13 -11.77
N GLY A 5 10.00 5.84 -10.95
CA GLY A 5 9.46 5.38 -9.68
C GLY A 5 8.12 4.69 -9.87
N LEU A 6 7.93 3.55 -9.21
CA LEU A 6 6.66 2.83 -9.13
C LEU A 6 6.26 2.66 -7.66
N ILE A 7 4.97 2.86 -7.35
CA ILE A 7 4.43 2.65 -6.00
C ILE A 7 3.57 1.38 -6.04
N VAL A 8 3.95 0.36 -5.27
CA VAL A 8 3.47 -1.01 -5.49
C VAL A 8 3.27 -1.80 -4.21
N GLU A 9 2.53 -2.90 -4.32
CA GLU A 9 2.35 -3.87 -3.22
C GLU A 9 2.74 -5.30 -3.62
N TYR A 10 2.65 -5.63 -4.92
CA TYR A 10 3.00 -6.93 -5.49
C TYR A 10 2.51 -8.13 -4.68
N ASN A 11 1.19 -8.24 -4.50
CA ASN A 11 0.56 -9.24 -3.64
C ASN A 11 -0.30 -10.29 -4.40
N PRO A 12 0.27 -11.18 -5.23
CA PRO A 12 1.70 -11.29 -5.64
C PRO A 12 2.05 -10.42 -6.87
N PHE A 13 3.33 -10.41 -7.29
CA PHE A 13 3.74 -9.87 -8.59
C PHE A 13 3.14 -10.72 -9.73
N HIS A 14 2.45 -10.13 -10.70
CA HIS A 14 1.67 -10.85 -11.71
C HIS A 14 1.80 -10.21 -13.10
N ASN A 15 1.23 -10.82 -14.13
CA ASN A 15 1.41 -10.36 -15.52
C ASN A 15 0.99 -8.90 -15.74
N GLY A 16 -0.09 -8.45 -15.11
CA GLY A 16 -0.48 -7.03 -15.13
C GLY A 16 0.55 -6.08 -14.49
N HIS A 17 1.27 -6.51 -13.45
CA HIS A 17 2.36 -5.72 -12.85
C HIS A 17 3.58 -5.66 -13.77
N HIS A 18 3.92 -6.78 -14.39
CA HIS A 18 4.99 -6.87 -15.37
C HIS A 18 4.71 -5.96 -16.57
N TYR A 19 3.49 -6.03 -17.12
CA TYR A 19 3.05 -5.14 -18.19
C TYR A 19 3.15 -3.67 -17.78
N HIS A 20 2.61 -3.31 -16.62
CA HIS A 20 2.70 -1.94 -16.10
C HIS A 20 4.16 -1.46 -16.03
N LEU A 21 5.07 -2.26 -15.45
CA LEU A 21 6.49 -1.93 -15.36
C LEU A 21 7.11 -1.70 -16.75
N GLN A 22 6.86 -2.59 -17.70
CA GLN A 22 7.37 -2.49 -19.07
C GLN A 22 6.83 -1.24 -19.78
N GLN A 23 5.54 -0.95 -19.65
CA GLN A 23 4.95 0.26 -20.23
C GLN A 23 5.48 1.52 -19.53
N SER A 24 5.67 1.51 -18.21
CA SER A 24 6.25 2.63 -17.47
C SER A 24 7.64 2.99 -17.99
N LEU A 25 8.51 1.99 -18.20
CA LEU A 25 9.82 2.22 -18.81
C LEU A 25 9.69 2.88 -20.19
N LYS A 26 8.78 2.36 -21.03
CA LYS A 26 8.56 2.86 -22.39
C LYS A 26 8.04 4.30 -22.42
N ILE A 27 6.95 4.60 -21.71
CA ILE A 27 6.28 5.92 -21.81
C ILE A 27 7.06 7.03 -21.09
N THR A 28 7.89 6.67 -20.11
CA THR A 28 8.73 7.63 -19.40
C THR A 28 10.13 7.73 -20.00
N GLU A 29 10.44 6.93 -21.03
CA GLU A 29 11.78 6.81 -21.62
C GLU A 29 12.86 6.56 -20.55
N SER A 30 12.52 5.75 -19.56
CA SER A 30 13.40 5.46 -18.42
C SER A 30 14.28 4.25 -18.70
N ASP A 31 15.49 4.30 -18.18
CA ASP A 31 16.48 3.22 -18.25
C ASP A 31 16.33 2.25 -17.06
N ALA A 32 15.84 2.75 -15.92
CA ALA A 32 15.83 2.03 -14.66
C ALA A 32 14.54 2.22 -13.85
N VAL A 33 14.24 1.25 -12.98
CA VAL A 33 13.02 1.22 -12.15
C VAL A 33 13.34 1.19 -10.66
N ILE A 34 12.80 2.15 -9.90
CA ILE A 34 12.76 2.09 -8.44
C ILE A 34 11.33 1.82 -7.98
N ALA A 35 11.12 0.72 -7.26
CA ALA A 35 9.83 0.39 -6.66
C ALA A 35 9.82 0.76 -5.17
N VAL A 36 8.88 1.60 -4.74
CA VAL A 36 8.51 1.77 -3.33
C VAL A 36 7.39 0.80 -3.03
N MET A 37 7.67 -0.22 -2.21
CA MET A 37 6.80 -1.35 -1.98
C MET A 37 6.32 -1.43 -0.53
N SER A 38 5.01 -1.60 -0.32
CA SER A 38 4.47 -1.93 1.01
C SER A 38 5.22 -3.11 1.64
N GLY A 39 5.57 -2.97 2.92
CA GLY A 39 6.13 -4.04 3.74
C GLY A 39 5.11 -5.16 3.99
N HIS A 40 5.14 -5.80 5.16
CA HIS A 40 4.31 -6.97 5.47
C HIS A 40 2.80 -6.74 5.42
N PHE A 41 2.37 -5.50 5.66
CA PHE A 41 0.96 -5.13 5.67
C PHE A 41 0.70 -4.02 4.66
N LEU A 42 -0.45 -4.14 4.01
CA LEU A 42 -0.80 -3.41 2.80
C LEU A 42 -1.78 -2.27 3.08
N GLN A 43 -1.97 -1.40 2.09
CA GLN A 43 -2.82 -0.21 2.16
C GLN A 43 -4.26 -0.52 2.57
N ARG A 44 -4.74 -1.70 2.17
CA ARG A 44 -6.09 -2.15 2.48
C ARG A 44 -6.24 -2.73 3.88
N GLY A 45 -5.17 -2.71 4.68
CA GLY A 45 -5.13 -3.36 5.99
C GLY A 45 -5.13 -4.89 5.85
N GLU A 46 -4.39 -5.43 4.88
CA GLU A 46 -4.26 -6.88 4.67
C GLU A 46 -2.82 -7.30 4.95
N PRO A 47 -2.59 -8.45 5.59
CA PRO A 47 -1.30 -9.11 5.53
C PRO A 47 -0.98 -9.48 4.08
N ALA A 48 0.25 -9.24 3.65
CA ALA A 48 0.72 -9.70 2.35
C ALA A 48 0.75 -11.24 2.29
N LEU A 49 0.42 -11.81 1.13
CA LEU A 49 0.45 -13.25 0.85
C LEU A 49 1.83 -13.85 1.15
N LEU A 50 2.87 -13.09 0.81
CA LEU A 50 4.27 -13.43 1.00
C LEU A 50 4.99 -12.30 1.74
N ASN A 51 6.04 -12.65 2.48
CA ASN A 51 6.89 -11.70 3.19
C ASN A 51 7.52 -10.68 2.21
N LYS A 52 7.93 -9.51 2.74
CA LYS A 52 8.46 -8.42 1.90
C LYS A 52 9.68 -8.83 1.09
N TRP A 53 10.57 -9.67 1.64
CA TRP A 53 11.77 -10.14 0.94
C TRP A 53 11.46 -11.01 -0.29
N THR A 54 10.48 -11.91 -0.19
CA THR A 54 10.10 -12.75 -1.33
C THR A 54 9.42 -11.92 -2.41
N ARG A 55 8.57 -10.97 -2.02
CA ARG A 55 7.99 -10.02 -2.98
C ARG A 55 9.05 -9.10 -3.60
N THR A 56 10.10 -8.74 -2.86
CA THR A 56 11.26 -8.05 -3.42
C THR A 56 11.98 -8.90 -4.45
N GLU A 57 12.21 -10.18 -4.18
CA GLU A 57 12.80 -11.10 -5.15
C GLU A 57 11.94 -11.21 -6.43
N MET A 58 10.61 -11.29 -6.28
CA MET A 58 9.68 -11.25 -7.40
C MET A 58 9.80 -9.95 -8.22
N ALA A 59 9.87 -8.80 -7.54
CA ALA A 59 9.99 -7.50 -8.18
C ALA A 59 11.30 -7.37 -8.97
N LEU A 60 12.43 -7.76 -8.38
CA LEU A 60 13.73 -7.71 -9.02
C LEU A 60 13.77 -8.62 -10.25
N ARG A 61 13.32 -9.87 -10.12
CA ARG A 61 13.20 -10.81 -11.25
C ARG A 61 12.18 -10.37 -12.31
N GLY A 62 11.25 -9.49 -11.94
CA GLY A 62 10.27 -8.86 -12.82
C GLY A 62 10.76 -7.60 -13.53
N GLY A 63 11.98 -7.14 -13.24
CA GLY A 63 12.60 -5.98 -13.90
C GLY A 63 12.72 -4.72 -13.04
N CYS A 64 12.40 -4.76 -11.74
CA CYS A 64 12.76 -3.67 -10.84
C CYS A 64 14.26 -3.64 -10.58
N ASP A 65 14.86 -2.45 -10.51
CA ASP A 65 16.28 -2.30 -10.24
C ASP A 65 16.58 -2.06 -8.77
N VAL A 66 15.73 -1.30 -8.07
CA VAL A 66 15.82 -1.12 -6.61
C VAL A 66 14.43 -1.27 -6.01
N VAL A 67 14.31 -2.00 -4.90
CA VAL A 67 13.09 -2.08 -4.11
C VAL A 67 13.32 -1.44 -2.75
N ILE A 68 12.52 -0.43 -2.45
CA ILE A 68 12.53 0.35 -1.21
C ILE A 68 11.28 -0.02 -0.42
N GLU A 69 11.41 -0.26 0.88
CA GLU A 69 10.26 -0.46 1.74
C GLU A 69 9.52 0.85 1.99
N LEU A 70 8.19 0.83 1.84
CA LEU A 70 7.31 1.85 2.39
C LEU A 70 7.05 1.54 3.87
N PRO A 71 7.44 2.41 4.82
CA PRO A 71 7.24 2.16 6.23
C PRO A 71 5.77 1.89 6.56
N VAL A 72 5.51 0.99 7.51
CA VAL A 72 4.17 0.55 7.91
C VAL A 72 3.31 1.71 8.39
N ALA A 73 3.94 2.75 8.97
CA ALA A 73 3.29 3.99 9.35
C ALA A 73 2.53 4.67 8.19
N TYR A 74 2.98 4.45 6.94
CA TYR A 74 2.36 4.94 5.72
C TYR A 74 1.71 3.82 4.89
N SER A 75 2.31 2.62 4.84
CA SER A 75 1.84 1.52 3.99
C SER A 75 0.44 1.03 4.36
N THR A 76 0.02 1.23 5.61
CA THR A 76 -1.31 0.81 6.10
C THR A 76 -2.26 2.00 6.30
N GLN A 77 -2.04 3.12 5.62
CA GLN A 77 -2.88 4.32 5.74
C GLN A 77 -3.95 4.42 4.63
N ALA A 78 -4.86 5.39 4.79
CA ALA A 78 -5.67 5.86 3.68
C ALA A 78 -4.80 6.42 2.53
N ALA A 79 -5.39 6.57 1.35
CA ALA A 79 -4.68 6.92 0.11
C ALA A 79 -3.84 8.20 0.22
N GLU A 80 -4.28 9.19 1.01
CA GLU A 80 -3.53 10.42 1.26
C GLU A 80 -2.14 10.16 1.85
N TRP A 81 -2.06 9.60 3.07
CA TRP A 81 -0.78 9.35 3.74
C TRP A 81 0.02 8.25 3.04
N PHE A 82 -0.65 7.23 2.50
CA PHE A 82 0.01 6.22 1.68
C PHE A 82 0.74 6.86 0.48
N GLY A 83 0.04 7.74 -0.26
CA GLY A 83 0.59 8.46 -1.39
C GLY A 83 1.71 9.42 -0.98
N TYR A 84 1.50 10.19 0.09
CA TYR A 84 2.51 11.10 0.62
C TYR A 84 3.80 10.39 0.99
N GLY A 85 3.74 9.33 1.79
CA GLY A 85 4.94 8.58 2.20
C GLY A 85 5.67 7.94 1.01
N ALA A 86 4.92 7.36 0.07
CA ALA A 86 5.52 6.71 -1.09
C ALA A 86 6.19 7.70 -2.05
N VAL A 87 5.55 8.83 -2.34
CA VAL A 87 6.15 9.90 -3.17
C VAL A 87 7.33 10.55 -2.45
N ALA A 88 7.22 10.80 -1.14
CA ALA A 88 8.32 11.35 -0.33
C ALA A 88 9.57 10.46 -0.37
N LEU A 89 9.41 9.14 -0.37
CA LEU A 89 10.54 8.21 -0.53
C LEU A 89 11.19 8.30 -1.90
N LEU A 90 10.40 8.33 -2.97
CA LEU A 90 10.91 8.47 -4.34
C LEU A 90 11.68 9.79 -4.49
N GLU A 91 11.09 10.90 -4.03
CA GLU A 91 11.73 12.22 -4.00
C GLU A 91 13.02 12.21 -3.16
N ALA A 92 13.01 11.57 -2.00
CA ALA A 92 14.16 11.49 -1.12
C ALA A 92 15.33 10.72 -1.72
N THR A 93 15.14 9.88 -2.75
CA THR A 93 16.24 9.21 -3.44
C THR A 93 17.13 10.18 -4.22
N GLY A 94 16.57 11.29 -4.69
CA GLY A 94 17.24 12.27 -5.55
C GLY A 94 17.68 11.72 -6.93
N VAL A 95 17.18 10.55 -7.35
CA VAL A 95 17.53 9.93 -8.65
C VAL A 95 16.31 9.55 -9.50
N VAL A 96 15.10 9.70 -8.96
CA VAL A 96 13.84 9.43 -9.66
C VAL A 96 13.46 10.67 -10.47
N ASP A 97 13.20 10.47 -11.76
CA ASP A 97 12.85 11.54 -12.70
C ASP A 97 11.37 11.52 -13.06
N ALA A 98 10.76 10.33 -13.07
CA ALA A 98 9.37 10.13 -13.42
C ALA A 98 8.65 9.23 -12.40
N LEU A 99 7.35 9.43 -12.18
CA LEU A 99 6.48 8.53 -11.43
C LEU A 99 5.42 8.01 -12.39
N CYS A 100 5.28 6.68 -12.49
CA CYS A 100 4.23 6.08 -13.30
C CYS A 100 3.28 5.24 -12.45
N PHE A 101 1.97 5.47 -12.60
CA PHE A 101 0.93 4.70 -11.93
C PHE A 101 -0.20 4.30 -12.88
N GLY A 102 -0.81 3.16 -12.61
CA GLY A 102 -2.01 2.72 -13.33
C GLY A 102 -3.25 3.48 -12.85
N SER A 103 -4.14 3.83 -13.77
CA SER A 103 -5.44 4.45 -13.47
C SER A 103 -6.55 3.82 -14.31
N GLU A 104 -7.80 3.91 -13.84
CA GLU A 104 -8.92 3.42 -14.64
C GLU A 104 -9.21 4.31 -15.87
N ALA A 105 -8.98 5.62 -15.75
CA ALA A 105 -9.22 6.58 -16.82
C ALA A 105 -8.14 6.54 -17.91
N GLY A 106 -6.86 6.36 -17.53
CA GLY A 106 -5.70 6.55 -18.41
C GLY A 106 -5.28 8.00 -18.57
N GLU A 107 -6.21 8.94 -18.45
CA GLU A 107 -5.96 10.38 -18.52
C GLU A 107 -5.38 10.94 -17.22
N ILE A 108 -4.36 11.78 -17.34
CA ILE A 108 -3.67 12.41 -16.19
C ILE A 108 -4.00 13.89 -16.03
N ASP A 109 -4.31 14.60 -17.12
CA ASP A 109 -4.43 16.06 -17.10
C ASP A 109 -5.55 16.58 -16.19
N PRO A 110 -6.78 16.00 -16.20
CA PRO A 110 -7.82 16.42 -15.25
C PRO A 110 -7.36 16.22 -13.80
N LEU A 111 -6.70 15.10 -13.50
CA LEU A 111 -6.16 14.82 -12.16
C LEU A 111 -5.08 15.83 -11.74
N ARG A 112 -4.22 16.26 -12.67
CA ARG A 112 -3.18 17.27 -12.40
C ARG A 112 -3.80 18.62 -12.04
N ARG A 113 -4.87 19.02 -12.74
CA ARG A 113 -5.57 20.26 -12.43
C ARG A 113 -6.22 20.21 -11.05
N VAL A 114 -6.89 19.11 -10.70
CA VAL A 114 -7.40 18.89 -9.34
C VAL A 114 -6.29 18.98 -8.30
N ALA A 115 -5.16 18.28 -8.52
CA ALA A 115 -4.06 18.25 -7.57
C ALA A 115 -3.45 19.64 -7.32
N ARG A 116 -3.20 20.42 -8.37
CA ARG A 116 -2.66 21.79 -8.27
C ARG A 116 -3.57 22.70 -7.45
N THR A 117 -4.88 22.60 -7.67
CA THR A 117 -5.85 23.45 -6.98
C THR A 117 -6.04 23.03 -5.52
N LEU A 118 -5.97 21.73 -5.22
CA LEU A 118 -6.31 21.19 -3.90
C LEU A 118 -5.09 20.83 -3.02
N ALA A 119 -3.86 20.93 -3.52
CA ALA A 119 -2.65 20.55 -2.79
C ALA A 119 -2.55 21.21 -1.40
N HIS A 120 -2.98 22.46 -1.27
CA HIS A 120 -2.96 23.22 -0.03
C HIS A 120 -4.34 23.44 0.59
N GLU A 121 -5.33 22.62 0.20
CA GLU A 121 -6.68 22.56 0.76
C GLU A 121 -7.33 23.94 0.99
N PRO A 122 -7.82 24.59 -0.09
CA PRO A 122 -8.51 25.87 0.01
C PRO A 122 -9.66 25.82 1.03
N ALA A 123 -9.87 26.92 1.77
CA ALA A 123 -10.90 26.98 2.81
C ALA A 123 -12.31 26.62 2.30
N ALA A 124 -12.63 27.01 1.06
CA ALA A 124 -13.90 26.65 0.42
C ALA A 124 -14.02 25.13 0.15
N PHE A 125 -12.94 24.44 -0.22
CA PHE A 125 -12.93 22.99 -0.36
C PHE A 125 -13.16 22.30 0.99
N SER A 126 -12.49 22.77 2.04
CA SER A 126 -12.64 22.23 3.40
C SER A 126 -14.08 22.35 3.92
N ALA A 127 -14.77 23.45 3.60
CA ALA A 127 -16.18 23.62 3.91
C ALA A 127 -17.06 22.60 3.15
N LEU A 128 -16.88 22.43 1.85
CA LEU A 128 -17.60 21.43 1.05
C LEU A 128 -17.38 19.99 1.57
N MET A 129 -16.14 19.68 1.97
CA MET A 129 -15.80 18.39 2.54
C MET A 129 -16.54 18.13 3.87
N ALA A 130 -16.58 19.13 4.76
CA ALA A 130 -17.34 19.04 6.00
C ALA A 130 -18.84 18.81 5.74
N ASP A 131 -19.40 19.52 4.76
CA ASP A 131 -20.81 19.41 4.36
C ASP A 131 -21.14 18.01 3.83
N CYS A 132 -20.29 17.47 2.96
CA CYS A 132 -20.44 16.13 2.43
C CYS A 132 -20.35 15.06 3.54
N LEU A 133 -19.45 15.21 4.52
CA LEU A 133 -19.33 14.29 5.65
C LEU A 133 -20.56 14.33 6.58
N ARG A 134 -21.18 15.50 6.77
CA ARG A 134 -22.40 15.65 7.60
C ARG A 134 -23.58 14.84 7.06
N THR A 135 -23.59 14.50 5.77
CA THR A 135 -24.61 13.61 5.17
C THR A 135 -24.53 12.15 5.63
N GLY A 136 -23.46 11.79 6.36
CA GLY A 136 -23.18 10.41 6.75
C GLY A 136 -22.58 9.56 5.62
N ALA A 137 -22.14 10.18 4.52
CA ALA A 137 -21.35 9.54 3.49
C ALA A 137 -20.01 9.04 4.05
N SER A 138 -19.50 7.93 3.51
CA SER A 138 -18.14 7.50 3.80
C SER A 138 -17.12 8.54 3.31
N TYR A 139 -15.98 8.68 3.98
CA TYR A 139 -14.95 9.64 3.60
C TYR A 139 -14.58 9.63 2.09
N PRO A 140 -14.34 8.48 1.42
CA PRO A 140 -14.02 8.48 -0.01
C PRO A 140 -15.15 9.05 -0.90
N ALA A 141 -16.41 8.76 -0.55
CA ALA A 141 -17.56 9.30 -1.27
C ALA A 141 -17.71 10.80 -1.01
N ALA A 142 -17.52 11.24 0.23
CA ALA A 142 -17.57 12.66 0.60
C ALA A 142 -16.46 13.45 -0.10
N TYR A 143 -15.24 12.91 -0.16
CA TYR A 143 -14.11 13.52 -0.85
C TYR A 143 -14.35 13.64 -2.35
N SER A 144 -14.80 12.56 -3.00
CA SER A 144 -15.10 12.59 -4.44
C SER A 144 -16.18 13.62 -4.79
N GLU A 145 -17.22 13.74 -3.96
CA GLU A 145 -18.30 14.73 -4.19
C GLU A 145 -17.83 16.16 -3.91
N ALA A 146 -17.05 16.38 -2.85
CA ALA A 146 -16.48 17.69 -2.55
C ALA A 146 -15.56 18.18 -3.68
N VAL A 147 -14.73 17.29 -4.26
CA VAL A 147 -13.89 17.64 -5.41
C VAL A 147 -14.76 17.99 -6.62
N ARG A 148 -15.80 17.18 -6.91
CA ARG A 148 -16.72 17.45 -8.02
C ARG A 148 -17.35 18.84 -7.91
N LEU A 149 -17.94 19.15 -6.74
CA LEU A 149 -18.59 20.43 -6.47
C LEU A 149 -17.61 21.61 -6.56
N TYR A 150 -16.39 21.43 -6.03
CA TYR A 150 -15.37 22.46 -6.04
C TYR A 150 -14.90 22.77 -7.47
N MET A 151 -14.56 21.75 -8.26
CA MET A 151 -14.10 21.95 -9.64
C MET A 151 -15.19 22.49 -10.56
N GLU A 152 -16.45 22.12 -10.32
CA GLU A 152 -17.61 22.70 -11.02
C GLU A 152 -17.74 24.21 -10.75
N ALA A 153 -17.56 24.63 -9.48
CA ALA A 153 -17.58 26.05 -9.10
C ALA A 153 -16.40 26.84 -9.70
N GLU A 154 -15.23 26.21 -9.86
CA GLU A 154 -14.06 26.80 -10.54
C GLU A 154 -14.18 26.81 -12.08
N GLY A 155 -15.26 26.24 -12.64
CA GLY A 155 -15.50 26.21 -14.08
C GLY A 155 -14.74 25.12 -14.86
N ASP A 156 -14.15 24.14 -14.18
CA ASP A 156 -13.45 23.00 -14.81
C ASP A 156 -14.34 21.76 -14.84
N ALA A 157 -15.29 21.76 -15.79
CA ALA A 157 -16.28 20.70 -15.95
C ALA A 157 -15.65 19.32 -16.24
N GLU A 158 -14.50 19.27 -16.93
CA GLU A 158 -13.81 18.02 -17.22
C GLU A 158 -13.19 17.42 -15.94
N ALA A 159 -12.53 18.24 -15.12
CA ALA A 159 -12.00 17.77 -13.83
C ALA A 159 -13.12 17.39 -12.85
N ALA A 160 -14.23 18.14 -12.84
CA ALA A 160 -15.40 17.82 -12.04
C ALA A 160 -16.00 16.44 -12.43
N ALA A 161 -16.08 16.15 -13.74
CA ALA A 161 -16.62 14.88 -14.24
C ALA A 161 -15.67 13.68 -14.10
N PHE A 162 -14.43 13.89 -13.62
CA PHE A 162 -13.44 12.82 -13.52
C PHE A 162 -13.88 11.74 -12.50
N PRO A 163 -13.77 10.43 -12.83
CA PRO A 163 -14.28 9.35 -11.98
C PRO A 163 -13.37 9.05 -10.77
N LEU A 164 -13.27 10.01 -9.84
CA LEU A 164 -12.41 9.95 -8.66
C LEU A 164 -12.77 8.86 -7.66
N ALA A 165 -14.02 8.40 -7.64
CA ALA A 165 -14.46 7.32 -6.77
C ALA A 165 -13.81 5.96 -7.09
N GLN A 166 -13.14 5.82 -8.24
CA GLN A 166 -12.44 4.60 -8.60
C GLN A 166 -11.09 4.51 -7.86
N PRO A 167 -10.71 3.33 -7.32
CA PRO A 167 -9.59 3.24 -6.38
C PRO A 167 -8.24 3.70 -6.94
N ASN A 168 -7.91 3.37 -8.20
CA ASN A 168 -6.60 3.75 -8.74
C ASN A 168 -6.57 5.23 -9.15
N ASN A 169 -7.71 5.78 -9.60
CA ASN A 169 -7.89 7.22 -9.80
C ASN A 169 -7.74 8.01 -8.49
N THR A 170 -8.37 7.59 -7.39
CA THR A 170 -8.20 8.22 -6.06
C THR A 170 -6.74 8.20 -5.64
N LEU A 171 -6.07 7.06 -5.84
CA LEU A 171 -4.68 6.87 -5.46
C LEU A 171 -3.74 7.75 -6.30
N GLY A 172 -3.98 7.81 -7.62
CA GLY A 172 -3.28 8.70 -8.55
C GLY A 172 -3.41 10.17 -8.15
N LEU A 173 -4.62 10.62 -7.77
CA LEU A 173 -4.82 11.98 -7.26
C LEU A 173 -3.93 12.25 -6.03
N HIS A 174 -3.88 11.33 -5.06
CA HIS A 174 -3.06 11.53 -3.86
C HIS A 174 -1.56 11.48 -4.13
N TYR A 175 -1.09 10.77 -5.17
CA TYR A 175 0.29 10.89 -5.62
C TYR A 175 0.58 12.28 -6.18
N LEU A 176 -0.32 12.82 -7.01
CA LEU A 176 -0.16 14.16 -7.56
C LEU A 176 -0.23 15.25 -6.47
N LEU A 177 -1.15 15.13 -5.52
CA LEU A 177 -1.21 16.02 -4.35
C LEU A 177 0.10 15.97 -3.56
N ALA A 178 0.67 14.79 -3.37
CA ALA A 178 1.95 14.64 -2.68
C ALA A 178 3.10 15.30 -3.46
N LEU A 179 3.17 15.13 -4.78
CA LEU A 179 4.17 15.79 -5.64
C LEU A 179 4.09 17.31 -5.52
N GLU A 180 2.88 17.88 -5.61
CA GLU A 180 2.66 19.33 -5.46
C GLU A 180 3.04 19.82 -4.06
N ARG A 181 2.59 19.12 -3.00
CA ARG A 181 2.92 19.46 -1.60
C ARG A 181 4.42 19.42 -1.29
N LEU A 182 5.16 18.52 -1.95
CA LEU A 182 6.60 18.37 -1.78
C LEU A 182 7.42 19.32 -2.68
N GLY A 183 6.78 20.04 -3.62
CA GLY A 183 7.47 20.81 -4.63
C GLY A 183 8.40 19.94 -5.49
N SER A 184 7.99 18.69 -5.75
CA SER A 184 8.82 17.68 -6.42
C SER A 184 8.99 18.00 -7.91
N ALA A 185 10.18 17.72 -8.42
CA ALA A 185 10.48 17.79 -9.85
C ALA A 185 10.13 16.49 -10.60
N ILE A 186 9.66 15.45 -9.89
CA ILE A 186 9.29 14.16 -10.48
C ILE A 186 8.10 14.36 -11.41
N GLU A 187 8.25 13.94 -12.67
CA GLU A 187 7.22 14.06 -13.68
C GLU A 187 6.21 12.90 -13.57
N PRO A 188 4.91 13.17 -13.37
CA PRO A 188 3.93 12.11 -13.22
C PRO A 188 3.37 11.63 -14.56
N PHE A 189 3.16 10.32 -14.66
CA PHE A 189 2.59 9.62 -15.81
C PHE A 189 1.50 8.65 -15.35
N SER A 190 0.48 8.48 -16.19
CA SER A 190 -0.65 7.59 -15.95
C SER A 190 -0.75 6.57 -17.07
N LEU A 191 -1.02 5.32 -16.72
CA LEU A 191 -1.31 4.24 -17.67
C LEU A 191 -2.73 3.75 -17.47
N LYS A 192 -3.48 3.63 -18.57
CA LYS A 192 -4.80 3.01 -18.51
C LYS A 192 -4.66 1.55 -18.10
N ARG A 193 -5.38 1.14 -17.05
CA ARG A 193 -5.46 -0.28 -16.68
C ARG A 193 -6.29 -1.01 -17.73
N GLU A 194 -5.62 -1.84 -18.52
CA GLU A 194 -6.30 -2.89 -19.30
C GLU A 194 -7.01 -3.81 -18.30
N LYS A 195 -8.33 -3.74 -18.27
CA LYS A 195 -9.11 -4.50 -17.31
C LYS A 195 -8.99 -5.98 -17.63
N ALA A 196 -8.52 -6.77 -16.66
CA ALA A 196 -9.13 -8.07 -16.41
C ALA A 196 -10.58 -7.81 -15.96
N GLY A 197 -11.49 -7.60 -16.91
CA GLY A 197 -12.84 -7.13 -16.62
C GLY A 197 -13.57 -8.09 -15.68
N TYR A 198 -14.18 -7.54 -14.63
CA TYR A 198 -15.15 -8.23 -13.76
C TYR A 198 -16.40 -8.71 -14.54
N SER A 199 -16.52 -8.40 -15.84
CA SER A 199 -17.60 -8.81 -16.74
C SER A 199 -17.22 -8.56 -18.23
N GLN A 200 -16.24 -9.26 -18.81
CA GLN A 200 -15.99 -9.18 -20.27
C GLN A 200 -16.09 -10.54 -20.95
N THR A 201 -16.94 -10.60 -21.99
CA THR A 201 -17.28 -11.76 -22.82
C THR A 201 -16.47 -11.85 -24.12
N THR A 202 -15.47 -10.98 -24.32
CA THR A 202 -14.56 -11.03 -25.47
C THR A 202 -13.11 -11.05 -25.00
N ILE A 203 -12.46 -12.19 -25.23
CA ILE A 203 -11.10 -12.54 -24.82
C ILE A 203 -10.12 -11.93 -25.83
N THR A 204 -9.33 -10.95 -25.42
CA THR A 204 -8.05 -10.65 -26.07
C THR A 204 -6.83 -10.77 -25.14
N ASP A 205 -6.99 -10.87 -23.81
CA ASP A 205 -5.88 -11.12 -22.88
C ASP A 205 -6.26 -12.11 -21.77
N ALA A 206 -6.27 -13.41 -22.08
CA ALA A 206 -6.67 -14.49 -21.18
C ALA A 206 -5.76 -14.68 -19.93
N GLN A 207 -4.68 -13.89 -19.81
CA GLN A 207 -3.58 -14.11 -18.85
C GLN A 207 -3.38 -12.96 -17.85
N ILE A 208 -4.25 -11.96 -17.83
CA ILE A 208 -4.23 -10.90 -16.81
C ILE A 208 -5.39 -11.13 -15.87
N ALA A 209 -5.10 -11.47 -14.62
CA ALA A 209 -6.08 -11.60 -13.54
C ALA A 209 -5.79 -10.57 -12.44
N SER A 210 -6.82 -10.20 -11.66
CA SER A 210 -6.61 -9.34 -10.50
C SER A 210 -5.77 -10.07 -9.43
N ALA A 211 -4.99 -9.31 -8.66
CA ALA A 211 -4.24 -9.85 -7.52
C ALA A 211 -5.15 -10.64 -6.57
N THR A 212 -6.37 -10.17 -6.31
CA THR A 212 -7.36 -10.87 -5.48
C THR A 212 -7.72 -12.25 -6.03
N ALA A 213 -7.93 -12.38 -7.35
CA ALA A 213 -8.24 -13.66 -7.98
C ALA A 213 -7.05 -14.63 -7.89
N ILE A 214 -5.83 -14.15 -8.10
CA ILE A 214 -4.60 -14.96 -7.97
C ILE A 214 -4.39 -15.43 -6.53
N ARG A 215 -4.65 -14.55 -5.54
CA ARG A 215 -4.58 -14.93 -4.13
C ARG A 215 -5.59 -16.03 -3.79
N LYS A 216 -6.80 -15.97 -4.34
CA LYS A 216 -7.80 -17.04 -4.18
C LYS A 216 -7.27 -18.37 -4.70
N LEU A 217 -6.70 -18.37 -5.91
CA LEU A 217 -6.07 -19.55 -6.52
C LEU A 217 -4.84 -20.07 -5.75
N THR A 218 -4.22 -19.23 -4.92
CA THR A 218 -3.04 -19.60 -4.12
C THR A 218 -3.39 -20.07 -2.71
N LEU A 219 -4.36 -19.41 -2.06
CA LEU A 219 -4.72 -19.64 -0.65
C LEU A 219 -5.75 -20.75 -0.46
N GLU A 220 -6.71 -20.87 -1.38
CA GLU A 220 -7.81 -21.84 -1.26
C GLU A 220 -7.48 -23.18 -1.96
N ALA A 221 -6.45 -23.21 -2.81
CA ALA A 221 -6.02 -24.41 -3.50
C ALA A 221 -5.02 -25.24 -2.68
N VAL A 222 -4.93 -26.53 -2.99
CA VAL A 222 -3.91 -27.42 -2.43
C VAL A 222 -2.50 -26.97 -2.79
N SER A 223 -2.34 -26.32 -3.95
CA SER A 223 -1.04 -25.88 -4.46
C SER A 223 -1.19 -24.71 -5.45
N PRO A 224 -0.19 -23.82 -5.60
CA PRO A 224 -0.33 -22.56 -6.34
C PRO A 224 -0.18 -22.66 -7.87
N GLU A 225 -0.10 -23.86 -8.47
CA GLU A 225 0.07 -24.03 -9.92
C GLU A 225 -1.06 -23.42 -10.74
N GLY A 226 -2.26 -23.29 -10.15
CA GLY A 226 -3.38 -22.59 -10.78
C GLY A 226 -3.08 -21.12 -11.10
N ALA A 227 -2.09 -20.51 -10.44
CA ALA A 227 -1.63 -19.16 -10.72
C ALA A 227 -0.76 -19.05 -11.97
N ALA A 228 -0.22 -20.15 -12.50
CA ALA A 228 0.77 -20.16 -13.59
C ALA A 228 0.39 -19.32 -14.82
N PRO A 229 -0.86 -19.30 -15.31
CA PRO A 229 -1.23 -18.49 -16.47
C PRO A 229 -1.20 -16.98 -16.22
N TYR A 230 -1.20 -16.55 -14.96
CA TYR A 230 -1.45 -15.17 -14.56
C TYR A 230 -0.23 -14.47 -13.97
N VAL A 231 0.87 -15.20 -13.77
CA VAL A 231 2.09 -14.69 -13.16
C VAL A 231 3.31 -15.05 -14.01
N PRO A 232 4.39 -14.26 -13.95
CA PRO A 232 5.66 -14.67 -14.53
C PRO A 232 6.15 -15.99 -13.93
N ARG A 233 6.90 -16.75 -14.72
CA ARG A 233 7.50 -18.01 -14.26
C ARG A 233 8.30 -17.85 -12.96
N SER A 234 9.06 -16.76 -12.84
CA SER A 234 9.83 -16.43 -11.64
C SER A 234 8.96 -16.23 -10.41
N THR A 235 7.78 -15.61 -10.55
CA THR A 235 6.80 -15.52 -9.45
C THR A 235 6.29 -16.90 -9.07
N LEU A 236 5.92 -17.73 -10.05
CA LEU A 236 5.39 -19.07 -9.78
C LEU A 236 6.39 -19.94 -9.00
N GLU A 237 7.67 -19.90 -9.39
CA GLU A 237 8.75 -20.59 -8.67
C GLU A 237 8.81 -20.20 -7.19
N LEU A 238 8.66 -18.90 -6.89
CA LEU A 238 8.68 -18.39 -5.53
C LEU A 238 7.39 -18.71 -4.75
N LEU A 239 6.23 -18.71 -5.42
CA LEU A 239 4.97 -19.16 -4.82
C LEU A 239 5.05 -20.64 -4.42
N LEU A 240 5.56 -21.50 -5.30
CA LEU A 240 5.74 -22.94 -5.02
C LEU A 240 6.74 -23.16 -3.88
N ARG A 241 7.88 -22.46 -3.90
CA ARG A 241 8.90 -22.52 -2.84
C ARG A 241 8.31 -22.18 -1.48
N ASP A 242 7.65 -21.03 -1.35
CA ASP A 242 7.14 -20.57 -0.07
C ASP A 242 5.90 -21.37 0.38
N HIS A 243 5.10 -21.89 -0.56
CA HIS A 243 4.02 -22.82 -0.26
C HIS A 243 4.54 -24.13 0.35
N ALA A 244 5.60 -24.72 -0.23
CA ALA A 244 6.19 -25.99 0.22
C ALA A 244 6.70 -25.94 1.67
N ILE A 245 7.15 -24.77 2.13
CA ILE A 245 7.59 -24.54 3.52
C ILE A 245 6.51 -23.92 4.42
N GLY A 246 5.26 -23.85 3.96
CA GLY A 246 4.13 -23.35 4.74
C GLY A 246 4.10 -21.82 4.94
N ARG A 247 4.95 -21.06 4.25
CA ARG A 247 5.07 -19.59 4.38
C ARG A 247 4.29 -18.81 3.32
N GLY A 248 3.74 -19.49 2.31
CA GLY A 248 2.90 -18.94 1.24
C GLY A 248 1.41 -18.76 1.57
N ARG A 249 1.08 -18.46 2.84
CA ARG A 249 -0.30 -18.50 3.36
C ARG A 249 -0.75 -17.19 4.00
N GLY A 250 -0.13 -16.06 3.62
CA GLY A 250 -0.42 -14.77 4.20
C GLY A 250 -1.88 -14.36 4.01
N GLY A 251 -2.54 -14.05 5.11
CA GLY A 251 -3.95 -13.67 5.16
C GLY A 251 -4.41 -13.52 6.60
N TRP A 252 -5.58 -12.91 6.80
CA TRP A 252 -6.09 -12.59 8.13
C TRP A 252 -6.32 -13.79 9.05
N GLU A 253 -6.60 -14.96 8.48
CA GLU A 253 -6.87 -16.17 9.27
C GLU A 253 -5.66 -16.59 10.13
N GLN A 254 -4.44 -16.31 9.67
CA GLN A 254 -3.22 -16.64 10.42
C GLN A 254 -3.02 -15.80 11.68
N TYR A 255 -3.67 -14.64 11.75
CA TYR A 255 -3.55 -13.70 12.86
C TYR A 255 -4.80 -13.69 13.74
N ARG A 256 -5.73 -14.62 13.50
CA ARG A 256 -7.01 -14.68 14.17
C ARG A 256 -6.84 -14.76 15.68
N SER A 257 -6.05 -15.70 16.19
CA SER A 257 -5.87 -15.89 17.63
C SER A 257 -5.30 -14.65 18.31
N GLN A 258 -4.31 -14.02 17.69
CA GLN A 258 -3.61 -12.83 18.17
C GLN A 258 -4.54 -11.62 18.18
N LEU A 259 -5.31 -11.42 17.10
CA LEU A 259 -6.30 -10.36 17.00
C LEU A 259 -7.40 -10.54 18.07
N PHE A 260 -8.04 -11.71 18.10
CA PHE A 260 -9.15 -11.95 19.03
C PHE A 260 -8.73 -11.90 20.49
N HIS A 261 -7.49 -12.32 20.81
CA HIS A 261 -6.92 -12.11 22.14
C HIS A 261 -7.00 -10.63 22.54
N LYS A 262 -6.44 -9.71 21.72
CA LYS A 262 -6.48 -8.26 21.99
C LYS A 262 -7.91 -7.72 22.05
N LEU A 263 -8.77 -8.15 21.12
CA LEU A 263 -10.17 -7.70 21.09
C LEU A 263 -10.96 -8.08 22.34
N VAL A 264 -10.67 -9.23 22.95
CA VAL A 264 -11.35 -9.70 24.17
C VAL A 264 -10.68 -9.12 25.42
N SER A 265 -9.35 -9.12 25.49
CA SER A 265 -8.60 -8.75 26.70
C SER A 265 -8.58 -7.25 26.99
N GLU A 266 -8.65 -6.41 25.96
CA GLU A 266 -8.48 -4.96 26.13
C GLU A 266 -9.81 -4.24 26.40
N SER A 267 -9.77 -3.14 27.16
CA SER A 267 -10.96 -2.33 27.44
C SER A 267 -11.45 -1.59 26.18
N ALA A 268 -12.71 -1.14 26.17
CA ALA A 268 -13.21 -0.27 25.09
C ALA A 268 -12.39 1.02 24.98
N ALA A 269 -11.98 1.61 26.11
CA ALA A 269 -11.14 2.81 26.12
C ALA A 269 -9.77 2.55 25.47
N THR A 270 -9.14 1.41 25.77
CA THR A 270 -7.87 1.01 25.14
C THR A 270 -8.04 0.81 23.64
N LEU A 271 -9.09 0.08 23.22
CA LEU A 271 -9.40 -0.13 21.81
C LEU A 271 -9.63 1.20 21.08
N GLY A 272 -10.34 2.12 21.71
CA GLY A 272 -10.59 3.47 21.21
C GLY A 272 -9.33 4.33 21.04
N SER A 273 -8.18 3.92 21.58
CA SER A 273 -6.90 4.63 21.39
C SER A 273 -6.15 4.19 20.13
N TYR A 274 -6.51 3.06 19.51
CA TYR A 274 -5.86 2.61 18.28
C TYR A 274 -6.22 3.46 17.07
N HIS A 275 -5.27 3.53 16.14
CA HIS A 275 -5.43 4.21 14.88
C HIS A 275 -6.66 3.71 14.11
N GLU A 276 -7.36 4.59 13.39
CA GLU A 276 -8.62 4.30 12.68
C GLU A 276 -9.83 3.86 13.55
N MET A 277 -9.67 3.65 14.87
CA MET A 277 -10.77 3.37 15.80
C MET A 277 -11.50 4.67 16.17
N THR A 278 -12.42 5.10 15.32
CA THR A 278 -13.13 6.39 15.45
C THR A 278 -14.63 6.19 15.66
N GLU A 279 -15.32 7.24 16.13
CA GLU A 279 -16.79 7.33 16.12
C GLU A 279 -17.50 6.18 16.89
N GLY A 280 -16.90 5.74 18.01
CA GLY A 280 -17.48 4.71 18.87
C GLY A 280 -17.41 3.29 18.28
N LEU A 281 -16.57 3.06 17.27
CA LEU A 281 -16.35 1.74 16.67
C LEU A 281 -15.92 0.71 17.73
N GLU A 282 -15.17 1.12 18.75
CA GLU A 282 -14.75 0.29 19.88
C GLU A 282 -15.94 -0.31 20.66
N TYR A 283 -17.00 0.47 20.87
CA TYR A 283 -18.21 0.00 21.55
C TYR A 283 -19.01 -0.94 20.66
N ARG A 284 -19.11 -0.63 19.37
CA ARG A 284 -19.73 -1.52 18.38
C ARG A 284 -18.99 -2.85 18.34
N LEU A 285 -17.66 -2.82 18.31
CA LEU A 285 -16.82 -4.02 18.33
C LEU A 285 -17.12 -4.89 19.55
N LYS A 286 -17.07 -4.30 20.75
CA LYS A 286 -17.39 -5.03 21.99
C LYS A 286 -18.80 -5.60 22.01
N LYS A 287 -19.78 -4.89 21.44
CA LYS A 287 -21.16 -5.38 21.31
C LYS A 287 -21.30 -6.50 20.26
N THR A 288 -20.47 -6.47 19.22
CA THR A 288 -20.50 -7.47 18.14
C THR A 288 -19.88 -8.80 18.55
N LEU A 289 -18.82 -8.80 19.37
CA LEU A 289 -18.09 -10.02 19.73
C LEU A 289 -18.98 -11.16 20.29
N PRO A 290 -19.89 -10.93 21.26
CA PRO A 290 -20.75 -11.98 21.81
C PRO A 290 -21.77 -12.52 20.81
N ALA A 291 -22.03 -11.77 19.74
CA ALA A 291 -23.02 -12.12 18.73
C ALA A 291 -22.40 -12.89 17.54
N LEU A 292 -21.10 -13.17 17.52
CA LEU A 292 -20.46 -13.87 16.41
C LEU A 292 -20.78 -15.36 16.43
N ASP A 293 -21.16 -15.89 15.26
CA ASP A 293 -21.43 -17.31 15.08
C ASP A 293 -20.14 -18.14 14.95
N ALA A 294 -19.06 -17.48 14.53
CA ALA A 294 -17.70 -18.03 14.48
C ALA A 294 -16.69 -16.94 14.81
N LEU A 295 -15.66 -17.30 15.59
CA LEU A 295 -14.48 -16.46 15.75
C LEU A 295 -13.67 -16.57 14.47
N ALA A 296 -13.89 -15.67 13.51
CA ALA A 296 -13.16 -15.59 12.25
C ALA A 296 -13.18 -14.15 11.74
N PHE A 297 -12.24 -13.80 10.85
CA PHE A 297 -12.08 -12.43 10.40
C PHE A 297 -13.26 -11.92 9.57
N GLU A 298 -13.68 -12.68 8.56
CA GLU A 298 -14.78 -12.28 7.66
C GLU A 298 -16.11 -12.08 8.40
N PRO A 299 -16.58 -13.02 9.25
CA PRO A 299 -17.82 -12.81 10.02
C PRO A 299 -17.77 -11.57 10.92
N LEU A 300 -16.62 -11.28 11.54
CA LEU A 300 -16.44 -10.07 12.36
C LEU A 300 -16.59 -8.81 11.49
N LEU A 301 -15.91 -8.78 10.35
CA LEU A 301 -15.90 -7.63 9.45
C LEU A 301 -17.30 -7.34 8.88
N ASP A 302 -18.04 -8.39 8.49
CA ASP A 302 -19.38 -8.27 7.95
C ASP A 302 -20.38 -7.73 8.98
N LYS A 303 -20.30 -8.15 10.26
CA LYS A 303 -21.15 -7.58 11.32
C LYS A 303 -20.77 -6.14 11.68
N LEU A 304 -19.49 -5.76 11.53
CA LEU A 304 -19.05 -4.40 11.82
C LEU A 304 -19.41 -3.40 10.70
N LYS A 305 -19.46 -3.86 9.45
CA LYS A 305 -19.72 -3.03 8.26
C LYS A 305 -21.03 -2.23 8.39
N THR A 306 -20.96 -0.96 8.00
CA THR A 306 -22.12 -0.05 7.89
C THR A 306 -21.96 0.82 6.65
N LYS A 307 -22.93 1.70 6.36
CA LYS A 307 -22.77 2.73 5.30
C LYS A 307 -21.61 3.70 5.59
N ARG A 308 -21.36 3.97 6.88
CA ARG A 308 -20.29 4.86 7.35
C ARG A 308 -18.91 4.19 7.31
N TYR A 309 -18.84 2.91 7.71
CA TYR A 309 -17.60 2.16 7.79
C TYR A 309 -17.39 1.26 6.58
N THR A 310 -16.49 1.68 5.69
CA THR A 310 -16.06 0.84 4.57
C THR A 310 -15.28 -0.36 5.08
N ARG A 311 -15.29 -1.43 4.28
CA ARG A 311 -14.52 -2.66 4.57
C ARG A 311 -13.04 -2.35 4.83
N THR A 312 -12.42 -1.54 3.97
CA THR A 312 -11.01 -1.15 4.08
C THR A 312 -10.71 -0.37 5.36
N LYS A 313 -11.60 0.55 5.79
CA LYS A 313 -11.43 1.28 7.04
C LYS A 313 -11.43 0.32 8.24
N LEU A 314 -12.37 -0.62 8.26
CA LEU A 314 -12.45 -1.63 9.33
C LEU A 314 -11.23 -2.56 9.33
N GLN A 315 -10.76 -2.99 8.16
CA GLN A 315 -9.54 -3.79 8.04
C GLN A 315 -8.32 -3.05 8.62
N ARG A 316 -8.14 -1.76 8.29
CA ARG A 316 -7.06 -0.93 8.88
C ARG A 316 -7.23 -0.74 10.40
N ALA A 317 -8.44 -0.55 10.90
CA ALA A 317 -8.71 -0.43 12.33
C ALA A 317 -8.42 -1.73 13.09
N LEU A 318 -8.72 -2.90 12.52
CA LEU A 318 -8.35 -4.18 13.12
C LEU A 318 -6.85 -4.44 13.04
N LEU A 319 -6.20 -3.97 11.97
CA LEU A 319 -4.75 -4.06 11.81
C LEU A 319 -4.01 -3.17 12.82
N SER A 320 -4.49 -1.96 13.09
CA SER A 320 -3.89 -1.11 14.11
C SER A 320 -4.00 -1.73 15.50
N VAL A 321 -5.09 -2.44 15.81
CA VAL A 321 -5.21 -3.24 17.04
C VAL A 321 -4.18 -4.36 17.07
N LEU A 322 -4.06 -5.14 15.98
CA LEU A 322 -3.11 -6.25 15.88
C LEU A 322 -1.66 -5.78 16.07
N LEU A 323 -1.29 -4.67 15.43
CA LEU A 323 0.06 -4.09 15.49
C LEU A 323 0.29 -3.22 16.74
N GLY A 324 -0.76 -2.86 17.46
CA GLY A 324 -0.65 -1.96 18.61
C GLY A 324 -0.39 -0.50 18.23
N HIS A 325 -0.74 -0.08 17.01
CA HIS A 325 -0.51 1.29 16.54
C HIS A 325 -1.57 2.26 17.09
N SER A 326 -1.16 3.18 17.94
CA SER A 326 -2.04 4.19 18.53
C SER A 326 -2.32 5.37 17.58
N LYS A 327 -3.40 6.12 17.84
CA LYS A 327 -3.70 7.39 17.18
C LYS A 327 -2.60 8.42 17.37
N GLU A 328 -1.94 8.41 18.53
CA GLU A 328 -0.86 9.33 18.83
C GLU A 328 0.35 9.07 17.92
N LEU A 329 0.75 7.80 17.77
CA LEU A 329 1.89 7.40 16.95
C LEU A 329 1.69 7.70 15.46
N LEU A 330 0.45 7.58 14.98
CA LEU A 330 0.09 7.74 13.57
C LEU A 330 -0.81 8.96 13.32
N SER A 331 -0.68 10.00 14.16
CA SER A 331 -1.44 11.24 13.99
C SER A 331 -1.02 11.96 12.70
N PRO A 332 -1.92 12.73 12.07
CA PRO A 332 -1.56 13.57 10.92
C PRO A 332 -0.35 14.46 11.19
N GLU A 333 -0.22 15.02 12.39
CA GLU A 333 0.91 15.87 12.80
C GLU A 333 2.22 15.07 12.78
N ARG A 334 2.23 13.85 13.32
CA ARG A 334 3.41 12.98 13.27
C ARG A 334 3.73 12.56 11.84
N LEU A 335 2.75 12.13 11.05
CA LEU A 335 2.97 11.69 9.67
C LEU A 335 3.50 12.82 8.77
N ARG A 336 3.15 14.09 9.06
CA ARG A 336 3.70 15.28 8.37
C ARG A 336 5.17 15.52 8.66
N THR A 337 5.72 15.02 9.77
CA THR A 337 7.17 15.12 10.04
C THR A 337 7.99 14.35 9.01
N GLY A 338 7.36 13.41 8.30
CA GLY A 338 7.93 12.74 7.15
C GLY A 338 8.73 11.49 7.49
N ILE A 339 9.22 10.85 6.42
CA ILE A 339 10.04 9.64 6.51
C ILE A 339 11.49 10.03 6.82
N GLN A 340 12.14 9.23 7.66
CA GLN A 340 13.48 9.52 8.20
C GLN A 340 14.59 8.66 7.59
N TYR A 341 14.25 7.71 6.72
CA TYR A 341 15.21 6.77 6.13
C TYR A 341 14.71 6.22 4.80
N ILE A 342 15.63 5.68 4.00
CA ILE A 342 15.34 4.90 2.79
C ILE A 342 15.78 3.46 3.05
N ARG A 343 14.83 2.55 3.33
CA ARG A 343 15.14 1.15 3.61
C ARG A 343 15.19 0.34 2.31
N ILE A 344 16.38 -0.14 1.96
CA ILE A 344 16.59 -0.97 0.76
C ILE A 344 16.26 -2.42 1.10
N LEU A 345 15.30 -3.00 0.38
CA LEU A 345 14.96 -4.43 0.48
C LEU A 345 15.75 -5.27 -0.53
N GLY A 346 16.13 -4.70 -1.67
CA GLY A 346 16.93 -5.41 -2.67
C GLY A 346 17.24 -4.57 -3.91
N TYR A 347 18.18 -5.04 -4.72
CA TYR A 347 18.63 -4.37 -5.93
C TYR A 347 19.23 -5.33 -6.99
N SER A 348 19.15 -4.93 -8.26
CA SER A 348 19.79 -5.56 -9.42
C SER A 348 21.22 -5.02 -9.63
N PRO A 349 22.01 -5.52 -10.60
CA PRO A 349 23.28 -4.91 -10.99
C PRO A 349 23.14 -3.42 -11.38
N ARG A 350 22.11 -3.06 -12.17
CA ARG A 350 21.80 -1.66 -12.50
C ARG A 350 21.32 -0.89 -11.26
N GLY A 351 20.58 -1.56 -10.37
CA GLY A 351 20.22 -1.04 -9.06
C GLY A 351 21.42 -0.68 -8.19
N GLN A 352 22.52 -1.44 -8.29
CA GLN A 352 23.76 -1.13 -7.59
C GLN A 352 24.37 0.19 -8.08
N GLU A 353 24.27 0.48 -9.37
CA GLU A 353 24.69 1.77 -9.94
C GLU A 353 23.81 2.93 -9.47
N LEU A 354 22.49 2.72 -9.42
CA LEU A 354 21.55 3.66 -8.81
C LEU A 354 21.89 3.94 -7.35
N LEU A 355 22.14 2.91 -6.53
CA LEU A 355 22.50 3.08 -5.13
C LEU A 355 23.80 3.86 -4.95
N LYS A 356 24.79 3.71 -5.84
CA LYS A 356 26.01 4.53 -5.84
C LYS A 356 25.71 6.01 -6.09
N ARG A 357 24.76 6.31 -7.00
CA ARG A 357 24.28 7.69 -7.24
C ARG A 357 23.50 8.23 -6.04
N MET A 358 22.57 7.44 -5.50
CA MET A 358 21.73 7.79 -4.35
C MET A 358 22.57 8.18 -3.12
N ARG A 359 23.73 7.55 -2.89
CA ARG A 359 24.64 7.96 -1.79
C ARG A 359 25.08 9.42 -1.85
N LYS A 360 25.03 10.06 -3.02
CA LYS A 360 25.39 11.48 -3.23
C LYS A 360 24.17 12.40 -3.29
N THR A 361 23.01 11.88 -3.69
CA THR A 361 21.81 12.68 -4.00
C THR A 361 20.68 12.50 -3.00
N ALA A 362 20.68 11.42 -2.22
CA ALA A 362 19.59 11.12 -1.32
C ALA A 362 19.53 12.13 -0.17
N LYS A 363 18.31 12.57 0.13
CA LYS A 363 18.00 13.51 1.22
C LYS A 363 17.89 12.83 2.58
N LEU A 364 17.82 11.49 2.59
CA LEU A 364 17.63 10.66 3.77
C LEU A 364 18.71 9.56 3.86
N PRO A 365 19.04 9.08 5.07
CA PRO A 365 19.98 7.98 5.24
C PRO A 365 19.46 6.69 4.57
N ILE A 366 20.33 6.04 3.81
CA ILE A 366 20.05 4.77 3.15
C ILE A 366 20.40 3.62 4.09
N LEU A 367 19.40 2.82 4.44
CA LEU A 367 19.53 1.69 5.35
C LEU A 367 19.44 0.36 4.59
N ASN A 368 20.43 -0.49 4.78
CA ASN A 368 20.41 -1.88 4.28
C ASN A 368 19.92 -2.88 5.34
N SER A 369 19.92 -2.49 6.61
CA SER A 369 19.50 -3.29 7.76
C SER A 369 19.03 -2.36 8.87
N ALA A 370 18.06 -2.81 9.67
CA ALA A 370 17.60 -2.08 10.85
C ALA A 370 18.71 -1.89 11.90
N ALA A 371 19.72 -2.77 11.93
CA ALA A 371 20.86 -2.70 12.85
C ALA A 371 21.76 -1.47 12.61
N ARG A 372 21.62 -0.80 11.47
CA ARG A 372 22.44 0.36 11.09
C ARG A 372 21.78 1.71 11.37
N SER A 373 20.61 1.75 12.02
CA SER A 373 20.03 3.03 12.42
C SER A 373 20.92 3.68 13.47
N GLN A 374 21.43 4.88 13.15
CA GLN A 374 22.25 5.68 14.08
C GLN A 374 21.41 6.67 14.90
N GLN A 375 20.10 6.77 14.61
CA GLN A 375 19.18 7.72 15.21
C GLN A 375 17.92 7.01 15.70
N ASP A 376 17.24 7.67 16.64
CA ASP A 376 15.87 7.34 17.03
C ASP A 376 14.96 7.50 15.80
N ALA A 377 14.53 6.38 15.25
CA ALA A 377 13.72 6.31 14.03
C ALA A 377 12.42 5.56 14.35
N PRO A 378 11.42 6.24 14.94
CA PRO A 378 10.23 5.56 15.49
C PRO A 378 9.48 4.73 14.44
N TYR A 379 9.47 5.17 13.17
CA TYR A 379 8.85 4.39 12.09
C TYR A 379 9.64 3.14 11.72
N LEU A 380 10.95 3.09 11.95
CA LEU A 380 11.73 1.87 11.77
C LEU A 380 11.41 0.84 12.85
N GLU A 381 11.14 1.28 14.08
CA GLU A 381 10.70 0.39 15.15
C GLU A 381 9.34 -0.25 14.84
N LEU A 382 8.40 0.54 14.29
CA LEU A 382 7.12 0.02 13.81
C LEU A 382 7.31 -0.99 12.67
N ASP A 383 8.24 -0.75 11.74
CA ASP A 383 8.54 -1.69 10.65
C ASP A 383 9.07 -3.03 11.18
N VAL A 384 10.02 -2.97 12.12
CA VAL A 384 10.57 -4.17 12.79
C VAL A 384 9.47 -4.91 13.54
N GLN A 385 8.63 -4.19 14.29
CA GLN A 385 7.50 -4.78 15.01
C GLN A 385 6.51 -5.45 14.05
N ALA A 386 6.20 -4.81 12.91
CA ALA A 386 5.34 -5.37 11.89
C ALA A 386 5.93 -6.67 11.31
N THR A 387 7.24 -6.74 11.08
CA THR A 387 7.92 -7.99 10.71
C THR A 387 7.76 -9.07 11.78
N SER A 388 7.96 -8.74 13.06
CA SER A 388 7.78 -9.70 14.14
C SER A 388 6.35 -10.23 14.21
N VAL A 389 5.36 -9.34 14.17
CA VAL A 389 3.94 -9.73 14.17
C VAL A 389 3.61 -10.58 12.96
N TYR A 390 4.11 -10.23 11.77
CA TYR A 390 3.88 -11.02 10.56
C TYR A 390 4.45 -12.44 10.67
N ALA A 391 5.67 -12.57 11.20
CA ALA A 391 6.29 -13.89 11.39
C ALA A 391 5.49 -14.79 12.36
N LEU A 392 4.79 -14.23 13.35
CA LEU A 392 3.89 -15.00 14.23
C LEU A 392 2.68 -15.63 13.52
N GLY A 393 2.42 -15.26 12.26
CA GLY A 393 1.43 -15.93 11.42
C GLY A 393 1.93 -17.23 10.79
N TRP A 394 3.21 -17.58 10.96
CA TRP A 394 3.74 -18.86 10.49
C TRP A 394 3.62 -19.95 11.56
N PRO A 395 3.31 -21.21 11.17
CA PRO A 395 3.16 -22.31 12.13
C PRO A 395 4.45 -22.59 12.92
N ASP A 396 5.60 -22.49 12.26
CA ASP A 396 6.92 -22.79 12.82
C ASP A 396 7.81 -21.54 12.88
N ALA A 397 7.23 -20.41 13.31
CA ALA A 397 7.96 -19.16 13.43
C ALA A 397 9.14 -19.30 14.42
N SER A 398 10.34 -18.91 13.98
CA SER A 398 11.54 -18.91 14.83
C SER A 398 11.86 -17.51 15.37
N PRO A 399 12.68 -17.38 16.43
CA PRO A 399 13.21 -16.07 16.84
C PRO A 399 13.94 -15.34 15.72
N HIS A 400 14.64 -16.06 14.84
CA HIS A 400 15.27 -15.45 13.68
C HIS A 400 14.24 -14.80 12.74
N ASP A 401 13.08 -15.45 12.55
CA ASP A 401 11.98 -14.93 11.72
C ASP A 401 11.40 -13.61 12.27
N LEU A 402 11.32 -13.47 13.59
CA LEU A 402 10.80 -12.27 14.25
C LEU A 402 11.69 -11.05 14.04
N PHE A 403 13.00 -11.24 13.91
CA PHE A 403 14.01 -10.18 13.89
C PHE A 403 14.76 -10.10 12.55
N ARG A 404 14.18 -10.64 11.47
CA ARG A 404 14.78 -10.66 10.12
C ARG A 404 15.24 -9.30 9.63
N ASP A 405 14.57 -8.22 10.04
CA ASP A 405 14.98 -6.85 9.68
C ASP A 405 16.39 -6.46 10.11
N TYR A 406 16.93 -7.08 11.17
CA TYR A 406 18.30 -6.85 11.63
C TYR A 406 19.31 -7.71 10.88
N TYR A 407 18.94 -8.96 10.54
CA TYR A 407 19.87 -9.98 10.05
C TYR A 407 19.92 -10.09 8.53
N GLU A 408 18.79 -9.90 7.86
CA GLU A 408 18.68 -10.08 6.43
C GLU A 408 19.36 -8.93 5.67
N ARG A 409 20.21 -9.31 4.73
CA ARG A 409 20.78 -8.37 3.77
C ARG A 409 19.75 -8.06 2.68
N PRO A 410 19.87 -6.92 1.98
CA PRO A 410 19.07 -6.68 0.80
C PRO A 410 19.25 -7.80 -0.22
N ILE A 411 18.15 -8.23 -0.85
CA ILE A 411 18.15 -9.25 -1.88
C ILE A 411 18.91 -8.74 -3.11
N THR A 412 19.75 -9.58 -3.68
CA THR A 412 20.51 -9.29 -4.91
C THR A 412 20.29 -10.41 -5.92
N ILE A 413 20.06 -10.06 -7.18
CA ILE A 413 19.87 -11.02 -8.30
C ILE A 413 20.97 -10.93 -9.33
#